data_AF-A0A0A9WQW1-F1
#
_entry.id   AF-A0A0A9WQW1-F1
#
_cell.length_a   1.000
_cell.length_b   1.000
_cell.length_c   1.000
_cell.angle_alpha   90.00
_cell.angle_beta   90.00
_cell.angle_gamma   90.00
#
_symmetry.space_group_name_H-M   'P 1'
#
loop_
_entity.id
_entity.type
_entity.pdbx_description
1 polymer ?
#
loop_
_entity_poly.entity_id
_entity_poly.type
_entity_poly.pdbx_seq_one_letter_code
_entity_poly.pdbx_strand_id
1 'polypeptide(L)'
;DVICVYDQNVHDDHLVWTRKLTLALIDEYKNKHKLVGPKFKSFKRLYGDIAANMSHQYKMKITWLQVCNKWKNLNRAYKTVVENNATGRRRKYFEYEDVMKEFMPKQRSNAYH
;
A
#
# COMPACT_ATOMS: atom_id res chain seq x y z
N ASP A 1 -6.30 13.06 2.63
CA ASP A 1 -5.35 11.99 2.99
C ASP A 1 -5.76 11.26 4.25
N VAL A 2 -5.49 9.95 4.36
CA VAL A 2 -5.80 9.13 5.55
C VAL A 2 -4.65 9.24 6.55
N ILE A 3 -4.90 9.87 7.69
CA ILE A 3 -3.95 9.93 8.81
C ILE A 3 -4.00 8.57 9.53
N CYS A 4 -2.88 7.82 9.49
CA CYS A 4 -2.73 6.58 10.26
C CYS A 4 -2.00 6.98 11.53
N VAL A 5 -2.78 7.31 12.57
CA VAL A 5 -2.23 7.73 13.86
C VAL A 5 -1.57 6.52 14.51
N TYR A 6 -0.35 6.70 15.01
CA TYR A 6 0.32 5.71 15.85
C TYR A 6 -0.50 5.55 17.13
N ASP A 7 -0.97 4.34 17.39
CA ASP A 7 -1.44 3.96 18.72
C ASP A 7 -0.20 3.63 19.55
N GLN A 8 0.07 4.39 20.60
CA GLN A 8 1.31 4.30 21.40
C GLN A 8 1.43 2.97 22.19
N ASN A 9 0.42 2.10 22.15
CA ASN A 9 0.37 0.85 22.91
C ASN A 9 0.64 -0.43 22.09
N VAL A 10 1.09 -0.32 20.84
CA VAL A 10 1.44 -1.50 20.04
C VAL A 10 2.92 -1.79 20.18
N HIS A 11 3.27 -2.79 21.00
CA HIS A 11 4.63 -3.34 21.08
C HIS A 11 5.20 -3.57 19.68
N ASP A 12 6.39 -3.03 19.45
CA ASP A 12 7.13 -3.01 18.19
C ASP A 12 7.69 -4.40 17.87
N ASP A 13 6.81 -5.33 17.50
CA ASP A 13 7.22 -6.47 16.70
C ASP A 13 7.57 -5.92 15.31
N HIS A 14 8.87 -5.77 15.04
CA HIS A 14 9.40 -5.36 13.76
C HIS A 14 9.09 -6.42 12.68
N LEU A 15 7.89 -6.32 12.10
CA LEU A 15 7.46 -7.14 10.98
C LEU A 15 8.40 -6.94 9.78
N VAL A 16 9.13 -8.00 9.42
CA VAL A 16 9.98 -8.01 8.24
C VAL A 16 9.14 -8.26 6.98
N TRP A 17 9.05 -7.26 6.13
CA TRP A 17 8.31 -7.34 4.86
C TRP A 17 9.11 -8.03 3.78
N THR A 18 8.89 -9.34 3.62
CA THR A 18 9.42 -10.10 2.49
C THR A 18 8.72 -9.73 1.19
N ARG A 19 9.32 -10.10 0.04
CA ARG A 19 8.69 -9.94 -1.28
C ARG A 19 7.32 -10.63 -1.34
N LYS A 20 7.22 -11.84 -0.78
CA LYS A 20 5.96 -12.61 -0.71
C LYS A 20 4.87 -11.87 0.07
N LEU A 21 5.19 -11.35 1.25
CA LEU A 21 4.24 -10.56 2.06
C LEU A 21 3.84 -9.26 1.37
N THR A 22 4.80 -8.60 0.71
CA THR A 22 4.56 -7.34 0.00
C THR A 22 3.63 -7.55 -1.21
N LEU A 23 3.83 -8.61 -1.99
CA LEU A 23 2.95 -8.96 -3.11
C LEU A 23 1.53 -9.31 -2.62
N ALA A 24 1.42 -10.07 -1.53
CA ALA A 24 0.11 -10.39 -0.94
C ALA A 24 -0.63 -9.14 -0.46
N LEU A 25 0.08 -8.18 0.15
CA LEU A 25 -0.52 -6.89 0.51
C LEU A 25 -1.03 -6.13 -0.72
N ILE A 26 -0.25 -6.07 -1.80
CA ILE A 26 -0.63 -5.38 -3.03
C ILE A 26 -1.89 -6.01 -3.64
N ASP A 27 -1.95 -7.35 -3.68
CA ASP A 27 -3.10 -8.08 -4.21
C ASP A 27 -4.36 -7.86 -3.36
N GLU A 28 -4.25 -8.01 -2.04
CA GLU A 28 -5.33 -7.74 -1.09
C GLU A 28 -5.87 -6.30 -1.25
N TYR A 29 -4.98 -5.31 -1.38
CA TYR A 29 -5.39 -3.93 -1.63
C TYR A 29 -6.06 -3.76 -3.00
N LYS A 30 -5.48 -4.31 -4.07
CA LYS A 30 -6.03 -4.25 -5.44
C LYS A 30 -7.49 -4.73 -5.46
N ASN A 31 -7.78 -5.83 -4.77
CA ASN A 31 -9.10 -6.44 -4.75
C ASN A 31 -10.11 -5.69 -3.87
N LYS A 32 -9.65 -4.99 -2.82
CA LYS A 32 -10.55 -4.42 -1.80
C LYS A 32 -10.65 -2.90 -1.77
N HIS A 33 -9.69 -2.16 -2.32
CA HIS A 33 -9.68 -0.68 -2.21
C HIS A 33 -10.91 -0.02 -2.86
N LYS A 34 -11.44 -0.59 -3.95
CA LYS A 34 -12.67 -0.12 -4.60
C LYS A 34 -13.93 -0.31 -3.76
N LEU A 35 -13.85 -1.12 -2.71
CA LEU A 35 -14.94 -1.39 -1.78
C LEU A 35 -14.95 -0.39 -0.61
N VAL A 36 -14.02 0.56 -0.55
CA VAL A 36 -14.06 1.67 0.42
C VAL A 36 -15.17 2.65 0.01
N GLY A 37 -16.07 2.93 0.95
CA GLY A 37 -17.36 3.57 0.69
C GLY A 37 -18.49 2.53 0.69
N PRO A 38 -18.60 1.66 -0.34
CA PRO A 38 -19.68 0.66 -0.42
C PRO A 38 -19.70 -0.38 0.71
N LYS A 39 -18.53 -0.92 1.09
CA LYS A 39 -18.40 -2.01 2.08
C LYS A 39 -17.59 -1.56 3.30
N PHE A 40 -16.49 -0.86 3.08
CA PHE A 40 -15.65 -0.36 4.16
C PHE A 40 -15.95 1.09 4.46
N LYS A 41 -16.38 1.38 5.69
CA LYS A 41 -16.65 2.75 6.17
C LYS A 41 -15.41 3.67 6.13
N SER A 42 -14.21 3.09 6.13
CA SER A 42 -12.96 3.85 6.07
C SER A 42 -11.79 2.98 5.60
N PHE A 43 -10.71 3.62 5.15
CA PHE A 43 -9.45 2.95 4.85
C PHE A 43 -8.84 2.25 6.08
N LYS A 44 -9.05 2.77 7.29
CA LYS A 44 -8.62 2.09 8.52
C LYS A 44 -9.27 0.71 8.63
N ARG A 45 -10.57 0.61 8.31
CA ARG A 45 -11.29 -0.68 8.32
C ARG A 45 -10.80 -1.62 7.23
N LEU A 46 -10.53 -1.10 6.03
CA LEU A 46 -9.88 -1.85 4.96
C LEU A 46 -8.53 -2.44 5.42
N TYR A 47 -7.65 -1.63 6.00
CA TYR A 47 -6.34 -2.10 6.46
C TYR A 47 -6.45 -3.10 7.60
N GLY A 48 -7.46 -2.97 8.48
CA GLY A 48 -7.77 -3.97 9.50
C GLY A 48 -8.20 -5.31 8.92
N ASP A 49 -9.04 -5.28 7.89
CA ASP A 49 -9.48 -6.49 7.18
C ASP A 49 -8.31 -7.18 6.45
N ILE A 50 -7.48 -6.41 5.74
CA ILE A 50 -6.25 -6.92 5.12
C ILE A 50 -5.31 -7.51 6.16
N ALA A 51 -5.08 -6.81 7.29
CA ALA A 51 -4.21 -7.29 8.36
C ALA A 51 -4.71 -8.59 8.98
N ALA A 52 -6.02 -8.73 9.19
CA ALA A 52 -6.63 -9.96 9.70
C ALA A 52 -6.45 -11.13 8.71
N ASN A 53 -6.73 -10.90 7.42
CA ASN A 53 -6.54 -11.89 6.37
C ASN A 53 -5.09 -12.37 6.28
N MET A 54 -4.14 -11.43 6.20
CA MET A 54 -2.73 -11.75 6.12
C MET A 54 -2.25 -12.45 7.40
N SER A 55 -2.69 -12.01 8.58
CA SER A 55 -2.34 -12.67 9.84
C SER A 55 -2.77 -14.13 9.85
N HIS A 56 -4.00 -14.40 9.40
CA HIS A 56 -4.55 -15.75 9.33
C HIS A 56 -3.83 -16.64 8.29
N GLN A 57 -3.50 -16.07 7.12
CA GLN A 57 -2.84 -16.78 6.03
C GLN A 57 -1.37 -17.12 6.35
N TYR A 58 -0.64 -16.19 6.95
CA TYR A 58 0.79 -16.33 7.23
C TYR A 58 1.08 -16.78 8.66
N LYS A 59 0.04 -17.05 9.47
CA LYS A 59 0.14 -17.49 10.87
C LYS A 59 1.06 -16.59 11.70
N MET A 60 0.94 -15.28 11.50
CA MET A 60 1.76 -14.27 12.18
C MET A 60 0.91 -13.06 12.58
N LYS A 61 1.36 -12.28 13.55
CA LYS A 61 0.63 -11.10 14.01
C LYS A 61 0.95 -9.91 13.11
N ILE A 62 -0.02 -9.48 12.31
CA ILE A 62 0.06 -8.28 11.47
C ILE A 62 -1.02 -7.30 11.92
N THR A 63 -0.63 -6.05 12.18
CA THR A 63 -1.55 -5.00 12.60
C THR A 63 -1.98 -4.13 11.42
N TRP A 64 -3.16 -3.52 11.54
CA TRP A 64 -3.67 -2.56 10.54
C TRP A 64 -2.71 -1.38 10.33
N LEU A 65 -1.97 -0.98 11.37
CA LEU A 65 -1.01 0.12 11.32
C LEU A 65 0.22 -0.27 10.50
N GLN A 66 0.77 -1.47 10.71
CA GLN A 66 1.87 -2.01 9.90
C GLN A 66 1.48 -2.09 8.42
N VAL A 67 0.27 -2.59 8.13
CA VAL A 67 -0.30 -2.63 6.78
C VAL A 67 -0.43 -1.22 6.18
N CYS A 68 -1.00 -0.26 6.92
CA CYS A 68 -1.12 1.12 6.44
C CYS A 68 0.24 1.74 6.12
N ASN A 69 1.21 1.61 7.03
CA ASN A 69 2.53 2.19 6.89
C ASN A 69 3.27 1.59 5.69
N LYS A 70 3.24 0.26 5.54
CA LYS A 70 3.82 -0.41 4.37
C LYS A 70 3.15 0.05 3.07
N TRP A 71 1.82 0.12 3.03
CA TRP A 71 1.10 0.58 1.84
C TRP A 71 1.45 2.02 1.46
N LYS A 72 1.53 2.93 2.43
CA LYS A 72 1.97 4.31 2.19
C LYS A 72 3.37 4.39 1.58
N ASN A 73 4.30 3.60 2.11
CA ASN A 73 5.66 3.54 1.59
C ASN A 73 5.70 3.02 0.15
N LEU A 74 4.96 1.95 -0.17
CA LEU A 74 4.85 1.42 -1.53
C LEU A 74 4.25 2.45 -2.49
N ASN A 75 3.15 3.08 -2.09
CA ASN A 75 2.47 4.09 -2.90
C ASN A 75 3.38 5.30 -3.18
N ARG A 76 4.12 5.78 -2.18
CA ARG A 76 5.07 6.87 -2.34
C ARG A 76 6.21 6.47 -3.29
N ALA A 77 6.83 5.30 -3.08
CA ALA A 77 7.90 4.80 -3.93
C ALA A 77 7.45 4.67 -5.39
N TYR A 78 6.26 4.10 -5.63
CA TYR A 78 5.66 3.98 -6.95
C TYR A 78 5.46 5.36 -7.61
N LYS A 79 4.83 6.31 -6.92
CA LYS A 79 4.63 7.68 -7.44
C LYS A 79 5.94 8.35 -7.81
N THR A 80 6.95 8.24 -6.95
CA THR A 80 8.28 8.79 -7.20
C THR A 80 8.93 8.16 -8.43
N VAL A 81 8.78 6.84 -8.64
CA VAL A 81 9.33 6.17 -9.82
C VAL A 81 8.62 6.61 -11.11
N VAL A 82 7.29 6.66 -11.10
CA VAL A 82 6.49 7.13 -12.24
C VAL A 82 6.87 8.56 -12.63
N GLU A 83 6.98 9.46 -11.65
CA GLU A 83 7.34 10.87 -11.87
C GLU A 83 8.77 11.02 -12.42
N ASN A 84 9.75 10.32 -11.84
CA ASN A 84 11.13 10.36 -12.34
C ASN A 84 11.22 9.78 -13.76
N ASN A 85 10.52 8.67 -14.02
CA ASN A 85 10.56 8.00 -15.32
C ASN A 85 9.82 8.79 -16.41
N ALA A 86 8.89 9.68 -16.06
CA ALA A 86 8.20 10.56 -17.01
C ALA A 86 9.15 11.57 -17.70
N THR A 87 10.18 12.04 -17.01
CA THR A 87 11.13 13.05 -17.55
C THR A 87 12.31 12.44 -18.32
N GLY A 88 12.45 11.11 -18.31
CA GLY A 88 13.49 10.37 -19.06
C GLY A 88 14.93 10.47 -18.50
N ARG A 89 15.24 11.41 -17.59
CA ARG A 89 16.56 11.51 -16.96
C ARG A 89 16.66 10.52 -15.79
N ARG A 90 17.54 9.51 -15.93
CA ARG A 90 17.85 8.46 -14.93
C ARG A 90 16.61 7.66 -14.49
N ARG A 91 16.19 6.73 -15.36
CA ARG A 91 15.10 5.80 -15.03
C ARG A 91 15.40 5.08 -13.72
N LYS A 92 14.44 5.11 -12.80
CA LYS A 92 14.48 4.36 -11.54
C LYS A 92 13.73 3.06 -11.70
N TYR A 93 14.29 2.00 -11.15
CA TYR A 93 13.66 0.69 -11.08
C TYR A 93 12.87 0.57 -9.78
N PHE A 94 11.64 0.05 -9.86
CA PHE A 94 10.85 -0.32 -8.70
C PHE A 94 10.32 -1.74 -8.86
N GLU A 95 10.67 -2.61 -7.93
CA GLU A 95 10.45 -4.06 -8.02
C GLU A 95 8.98 -4.52 -8.01
N TYR A 96 8.04 -3.59 -7.74
CA TYR A 96 6.59 -3.83 -7.75
C TYR A 96 5.86 -2.91 -8.75
N GLU A 97 6.59 -2.23 -9.64
CA GLU A 97 6.00 -1.31 -10.62
C GLU A 97 4.95 -2.01 -11.49
N ASP A 98 5.27 -3.20 -11.98
CA ASP A 98 4.39 -3.96 -12.87
C ASP A 98 3.05 -4.34 -12.23
N VAL A 99 3.05 -4.74 -10.97
CA VAL A 99 1.81 -5.14 -10.28
C VAL A 99 1.01 -3.92 -9.82
N MET A 100 1.68 -2.81 -9.50
CA MET A 100 1.01 -1.59 -9.06
C MET A 100 0.40 -0.80 -10.22
N LYS A 101 1.07 -0.74 -11.38
CA LYS A 101 0.56 0.00 -12.56
C LYS A 101 -0.77 -0.52 -13.11
N GLU A 102 -1.11 -1.78 -12.82
CA GLU A 102 -2.35 -2.42 -13.29
C GLU A 102 -3.63 -1.78 -12.73
N PHE A 103 -3.58 -1.29 -11.49
CA PHE A 103 -4.77 -0.79 -10.79
C PHE A 103 -4.60 0.60 -10.20
N MET A 104 -3.37 1.11 -10.14
CA MET A 104 -3.13 2.49 -9.74
C MET A 104 -3.64 3.43 -10.84
N PRO A 105 -4.33 4.52 -10.47
CA PRO A 105 -4.78 5.49 -11.46
C PRO A 105 -3.58 6.07 -12.20
N LYS A 106 -3.68 6.17 -13.54
CA LYS A 106 -2.71 6.92 -14.33
C LYS A 106 -2.65 8.33 -13.76
N GLN A 107 -1.47 8.77 -13.33
CA GLN A 107 -1.30 10.15 -12.91
C GLN A 107 -1.67 11.02 -14.11
N ARG A 108 -2.73 11.83 -13.97
CA ARG A 108 -2.94 12.94 -14.88
C ARG A 108 -1.73 13.85 -14.68
N SER A 109 -0.94 14.06 -15.72
CA SER A 109 -0.01 15.18 -15.73
C SER A 109 -0.87 16.43 -15.54
N ASN A 110 -0.79 17.09 -14.39
CA ASN A 110 -1.27 18.46 -14.26
C ASN A 110 -0.30 19.33 -15.06
N ALA A 111 -0.40 19.24 -16.39
CA ALA A 111 0.07 20.26 -17.29
C ALA A 111 -1.01 21.34 -17.28
N TYR A 112 -0.79 22.37 -16.46
CA TYR A 112 -1.50 23.65 -16.43
C TYR A 112 -2.98 23.62 -16.01
N HIS A 113 -3.26 24.16 -14.82
CA HIS A 113 -4.23 25.27 -14.71
C HIS A 113 -3.92 26.13 -13.49
#